data_AF-A0A6M0C7Z1-F1
#
_entry.id   AF-A0A6M0C7Z1-F1
#
_cell.length_a   1.000
_cell.length_b   1.000
_cell.length_c   1.000
_cell.angle_alpha   90.00
_cell.angle_beta   90.00
_cell.angle_gamma   90.00
#
_symmetry.space_group_name_H-M   'P 1'
#
loop_
_entity.id
_entity.type
_entity.pdbx_description
1 polymer ?
#
loop_
_entity_poly.entity_id
_entity_poly.type
_entity_poly.pdbx_seq_one_letter_code
_entity_poly.pdbx_strand_id
1 'polypeptide(L)'
;IQDSLDGVRQAFLEKIKVRAIAEQYQGTTVVGPHRDDVAFIINDTPARQYASQGQQRTLVLALKLAELQLIEQVIKEPPLLLLDDVLAELDLHRQNQLLEAITDRFQTLITTTHLGCFDGQWLQDTQILSVRSGQISYFWDF
;
A
#
# COMPACT_ATOMS: atom_id res chain seq x y z
N ILE A 1 -3.03 7.26 -30.44
CA ILE A 1 -1.60 7.16 -30.10
C ILE A 1 -1.28 5.68 -30.25
N GLN A 2 -0.41 5.30 -31.18
CA GLN A 2 0.05 3.91 -31.21
C GLN A 2 0.90 3.70 -29.96
N ASP A 3 0.53 2.75 -29.10
CA ASP A 3 1.28 2.31 -27.91
C ASP A 3 2.60 1.60 -28.28
N SER A 4 3.32 2.17 -29.24
CA SER A 4 4.69 1.81 -29.60
C SER A 4 5.65 2.68 -28.80
N LEU A 5 6.80 2.13 -28.43
CA LEU A 5 7.85 2.86 -27.72
C LEU A 5 8.23 4.16 -28.44
N ASP A 6 8.33 4.12 -29.77
CA ASP A 6 8.67 5.27 -30.59
C ASP A 6 7.57 6.35 -30.56
N GLY A 7 6.30 5.95 -30.54
CA GLY A 7 5.17 6.86 -30.41
C GLY A 7 5.15 7.59 -29.06
N VAL A 8 5.40 6.86 -27.97
CA VAL A 8 5.48 7.45 -26.62
C VAL A 8 6.67 8.40 -26.52
N ARG A 9 7.84 8.00 -27.03
CA ARG A 9 9.04 8.84 -27.06
C ARG A 9 8.82 10.13 -27.83
N GLN A 10 8.22 10.05 -29.01
CA GLN A 10 7.92 11.21 -29.84
C GLN A 10 6.98 12.19 -29.10
N ALA A 11 5.87 11.68 -28.56
CA ALA A 11 4.90 12.49 -27.81
C ALA A 11 5.53 13.15 -26.57
N PHE A 12 6.44 12.44 -25.89
CA PHE A 12 7.16 12.97 -24.74
C PHE A 12 8.07 14.15 -25.12
N LEU A 13 8.88 13.99 -26.17
CA LEU A 13 9.76 15.04 -26.69
C LEU A 13 8.99 16.26 -27.18
N GLU A 14 7.83 16.06 -27.81
CA GLU A 14 6.95 17.14 -28.23
C GLU A 14 6.40 17.92 -27.02
N LYS A 15 5.94 17.23 -25.97
CA LYS A 15 5.48 17.90 -24.74
C LYS A 15 6.56 18.75 -24.09
N ILE A 16 7.81 18.26 -24.00
CA ILE A 16 8.95 19.03 -23.48
C ILE A 16 9.16 20.30 -24.32
N LYS A 17 9.19 20.17 -25.66
CA LYS A 17 9.36 21.33 -26.55
C LYS A 17 8.26 22.37 -26.35
N VAL A 18 7.00 21.95 -26.23
CA VAL A 18 5.86 22.84 -25.99
C VAL A 18 5.97 23.56 -24.64
N ARG A 19 6.55 22.93 -23.62
CA ARG A 19 6.68 23.49 -22.27
C ARG A 19 8.00 24.20 -21.98
N ALA A 20 8.94 24.21 -22.93
CA ALA A 20 10.30 24.75 -22.73
C ALA A 20 10.34 26.18 -22.14
N ILE A 21 9.48 27.09 -22.61
CA ILE A 21 9.41 28.46 -22.08
C ILE A 21 8.96 28.44 -20.61
N ALA A 22 7.94 27.65 -20.28
CA ALA A 22 7.43 27.54 -18.91
C ALA A 22 8.49 26.91 -17.98
N GLU A 23 9.20 25.89 -18.44
CA GLU A 23 10.31 25.27 -17.70
C GLU A 23 11.45 26.25 -17.43
N GLN A 24 11.78 27.10 -18.41
CA GLN A 24 12.79 28.15 -18.25
C GLN A 24 12.36 29.19 -17.20
N TYR A 25 11.10 29.62 -17.20
CA TYR A 25 10.60 30.55 -16.17
C TYR A 25 10.54 29.93 -14.78
N GLN A 26 10.17 28.65 -14.68
CA GLN A 26 10.05 27.95 -13.39
C GLN A 26 11.38 27.39 -12.87
N GLY A 27 12.42 27.30 -13.72
CA GLY A 27 13.71 26.71 -13.38
C GLY A 27 13.66 25.21 -13.09
N THR A 28 12.62 24.51 -13.58
CA THR A 28 12.41 23.08 -13.33
C THR A 28 11.68 22.41 -14.48
N THR A 29 11.94 21.11 -14.68
CA THR A 29 11.23 20.30 -15.67
C THR A 29 9.79 20.02 -15.22
N VAL A 30 8.82 20.36 -16.06
CA VAL A 30 7.38 20.22 -15.82
C VAL A 30 6.74 19.11 -16.66
N VAL A 31 7.53 18.44 -17.50
CA VAL A 31 7.10 17.28 -18.28
C VAL A 31 7.93 16.05 -17.90
N GLY A 32 7.27 14.99 -17.46
CA GLY A 32 7.95 13.76 -17.04
C GLY A 32 7.11 12.91 -16.10
N PRO A 33 7.46 11.61 -15.93
CA PRO A 33 6.76 10.73 -15.01
C PRO A 33 6.78 11.24 -13.56
N HIS A 34 7.75 12.09 -13.20
CA HIS A 34 7.80 12.79 -11.91
C HIS A 34 6.70 13.84 -11.71
N ARG A 35 5.95 14.19 -12.77
CA ARG A 35 4.81 15.12 -12.74
C ARG A 35 3.47 14.43 -13.00
N ASP A 36 3.49 13.13 -13.30
CA ASP A 36 2.27 12.36 -13.51
C ASP A 36 1.60 12.08 -12.16
N ASP A 37 0.26 12.00 -12.15
CA ASP A 37 -0.54 11.68 -10.97
C ASP A 37 -1.39 10.44 -11.25
N VAL A 38 -1.48 9.54 -10.27
CA VAL A 38 -2.28 8.31 -10.37
C VAL A 38 -3.64 8.57 -9.76
N ALA A 39 -4.66 8.66 -10.61
CA ALA A 39 -6.04 8.85 -10.15
C ALA A 39 -6.66 7.50 -9.76
N PHE A 40 -7.24 7.43 -8.55
CA PHE A 40 -8.07 6.31 -8.12
C PHE A 40 -9.54 6.65 -8.29
N ILE A 41 -10.32 5.69 -8.81
CA ILE A 41 -11.74 5.86 -9.13
C ILE A 41 -12.54 4.78 -8.40
N ILE A 42 -13.66 5.17 -7.77
CA ILE A 42 -14.63 4.25 -7.16
C ILE A 42 -16.00 4.59 -7.75
N ASN A 43 -16.66 3.61 -8.38
CA ASN A 43 -17.97 3.78 -9.03
C ASN A 43 -18.00 5.02 -9.95
N ASP A 44 -17.01 5.15 -10.83
CA ASP A 44 -16.83 6.27 -11.77
C ASP A 44 -16.59 7.65 -11.13
N THR A 45 -16.37 7.72 -9.82
CA THR A 45 -16.07 8.97 -9.11
C THR A 45 -14.62 9.04 -8.62
N PRO A 46 -13.94 10.20 -8.70
CA PRO A 46 -12.58 10.37 -8.16
C PRO A 46 -12.54 10.12 -6.65
N ALA A 47 -11.86 9.05 -6.23
CA ALA A 47 -11.82 8.64 -4.83
C ALA A 47 -11.17 9.70 -3.93
N ARG A 48 -10.15 10.40 -4.45
CA ARG A 48 -9.46 11.48 -3.71
C ARG A 48 -10.39 12.60 -3.24
N GLN A 49 -11.45 12.87 -3.99
CA GLN A 49 -12.37 14.00 -3.72
C GLN A 49 -13.67 13.54 -3.06
N TYR A 50 -14.17 12.35 -3.40
CA TYR A 50 -15.54 11.94 -3.06
C TYR A 50 -15.64 10.68 -2.18
N ALA A 51 -14.56 9.93 -2.00
CA ALA A 51 -14.61 8.75 -1.17
C ALA A 51 -14.74 9.14 0.32
N SER A 52 -15.64 8.47 1.03
CA SER A 52 -15.69 8.53 2.49
C SER A 52 -14.37 8.02 3.11
N GLN A 53 -14.08 8.37 4.36
CA GLN A 53 -12.88 7.88 5.06
C GLN A 53 -12.80 6.35 5.05
N GLY A 54 -13.94 5.67 5.24
CA GLY A 54 -14.03 4.22 5.10
C GLY A 54 -13.63 3.75 3.71
N GLN A 55 -14.17 4.34 2.64
CA GLN A 55 -13.79 3.94 1.28
C GLN A 55 -12.31 4.18 0.97
N GLN A 56 -11.74 5.29 1.45
CA GLN A 56 -10.31 5.58 1.28
C GLN A 56 -9.42 4.52 1.96
N ARG A 57 -9.74 4.15 3.20
CA ARG A 57 -9.01 3.09 3.92
C ARG A 57 -9.12 1.74 3.22
N THR A 58 -10.30 1.38 2.70
CA THR A 58 -10.49 0.13 1.94
C THR A 58 -9.71 0.15 0.63
N LEU A 59 -9.68 1.29 -0.06
CA LEU A 59 -8.90 1.47 -1.29
C LEU A 59 -7.40 1.27 -1.03
N VAL A 60 -6.86 1.88 0.03
CA VAL A 60 -5.45 1.72 0.41
C VAL A 60 -5.14 0.26 0.76
N LEU A 61 -6.02 -0.39 1.52
CA LEU A 61 -5.87 -1.80 1.85
C LEU A 61 -5.85 -2.68 0.59
N ALA A 62 -6.80 -2.47 -0.33
CA ALA A 62 -6.84 -3.20 -1.59
C ALA A 62 -5.58 -2.98 -2.43
N LEU A 63 -5.06 -1.74 -2.46
CA LEU A 63 -3.82 -1.43 -3.16
C LEU A 63 -2.62 -2.17 -2.56
N LYS A 64 -2.53 -2.26 -1.23
CA LYS A 64 -1.47 -3.02 -0.55
C LYS A 64 -1.56 -4.52 -0.82
N LEU A 65 -2.77 -5.08 -0.81
CA LEU A 65 -2.95 -6.49 -1.16
C LEU A 65 -2.59 -6.77 -2.63
N ALA A 66 -2.93 -5.86 -3.55
CA ALA A 66 -2.53 -5.96 -4.95
C ALA A 66 -1.01 -5.84 -5.14
N GLU A 67 -0.36 -4.94 -4.39
CA GLU A 67 1.11 -4.81 -4.35
C GLU A 67 1.77 -6.12 -3.91
N LEU A 68 1.30 -6.75 -2.83
CA LEU A 68 1.82 -8.04 -2.36
C LEU A 68 1.70 -9.13 -3.41
N GLN A 69 0.53 -9.23 -4.06
CA GLN A 69 0.31 -10.19 -5.15
C GLN A 69 1.24 -9.93 -6.34
N LEU A 70 1.47 -8.66 -6.69
CA LEU A 70 2.38 -8.31 -7.79
C LEU A 70 3.83 -8.66 -7.46
N ILE A 71 4.28 -8.40 -6.22
CA ILE A 71 5.63 -8.76 -5.77
C ILE A 71 5.82 -10.27 -5.87
N GLU A 72 4.88 -11.06 -5.35
CA GLU A 72 4.90 -12.53 -5.45
C GLU A 72 4.96 -12.98 -6.93
N GLN A 73 4.17 -12.36 -7.81
CA GLN A 73 4.17 -12.69 -9.24
C GLN A 73 5.47 -12.35 -9.96
N VAL A 74 6.15 -11.25 -9.59
CA VAL A 74 7.38 -10.79 -10.25
C VAL A 74 8.60 -11.50 -9.68
N ILE A 75 8.70 -11.60 -8.36
CA ILE A 75 9.87 -12.15 -7.64
C ILE A 75 9.78 -13.67 -7.49
N LYS A 76 8.57 -14.26 -7.62
CA LYS A 76 8.28 -15.70 -7.46
C LYS A 76 8.49 -16.24 -6.04
N GLU A 77 8.62 -15.36 -5.06
CA GLU A 77 8.72 -15.67 -3.64
C GLU A 77 7.78 -14.75 -2.84
N PRO A 78 7.12 -15.27 -1.78
CA PRO A 78 6.28 -14.43 -0.93
C PRO A 78 7.13 -13.46 -0.10
N PRO A 79 6.82 -12.16 -0.04
CA PRO A 79 7.56 -11.21 0.77
C PRO A 79 7.30 -11.39 2.28
N LEU A 80 8.25 -10.91 3.11
CA LEU A 80 8.01 -10.65 4.53
C LEU A 80 7.12 -9.41 4.66
N LEU A 81 5.96 -9.56 5.28
CA LEU A 81 5.01 -8.47 5.50
C LEU A 81 5.24 -7.84 6.88
N LEU A 82 5.37 -6.52 6.92
CA LEU A 82 5.49 -5.74 8.14
C LEU A 82 4.26 -4.84 8.27
N LEU A 83 3.49 -4.99 9.35
CA LEU A 83 2.32 -4.17 9.66
C LEU A 83 2.59 -3.38 10.94
N ASP A 84 2.80 -2.07 10.81
CA ASP A 84 3.08 -1.19 11.95
C ASP A 84 1.81 -0.44 12.37
N ASP A 85 1.18 -0.87 13.46
CA ASP A 85 -0.06 -0.33 14.06
C ASP A 85 -1.27 -0.16 13.10
N VAL A 86 -1.19 -0.74 11.90
CA VAL A 86 -2.21 -0.60 10.85
C VAL A 86 -3.56 -1.17 11.29
N LEU A 87 -3.56 -2.20 12.14
CA LEU A 87 -4.79 -2.82 12.61
C LEU A 87 -5.62 -1.85 13.46
N ALA A 88 -5.00 -0.99 14.29
CA ALA A 88 -5.71 -0.06 15.14
C ALA A 88 -6.51 1.01 14.36
N GLU A 89 -6.13 1.27 13.10
CA GLU A 89 -6.83 2.22 12.22
C GLU A 89 -8.02 1.62 11.47
N LEU A 90 -8.19 0.29 11.54
CA LEU A 90 -9.21 -0.45 10.82
C LEU A 90 -10.34 -0.88 11.77
N ASP A 91 -11.57 -0.89 11.26
CA ASP A 91 -12.66 -1.58 11.96
C ASP A 91 -12.49 -3.10 11.89
N LEU A 92 -13.15 -3.83 12.80
CA LEU A 92 -13.04 -5.29 12.95
C LEU A 92 -13.28 -6.05 11.63
N HIS A 93 -14.24 -5.60 10.81
CA HIS A 93 -14.56 -6.28 9.56
C HIS A 93 -13.41 -6.19 8.54
N ARG A 94 -12.66 -5.08 8.53
CA ARG A 94 -11.51 -4.88 7.66
C ARG A 94 -10.25 -5.53 8.20
N GLN A 95 -10.08 -5.53 9.53
CA GLN A 95 -9.00 -6.28 10.18
C GLN A 95 -9.09 -7.75 9.78
N ASN A 96 -10.28 -8.36 9.90
CA ASN A 96 -10.49 -9.76 9.52
C ASN A 96 -10.19 -10.00 8.03
N GLN A 97 -10.65 -9.11 7.13
CA GLN A 97 -10.32 -9.24 5.70
C GLN A 97 -8.82 -9.14 5.41
N LEU A 98 -8.11 -8.25 6.10
CA LEU A 98 -6.66 -8.13 5.95
C LEU A 98 -5.98 -9.40 6.46
N LEU A 99 -6.34 -9.86 7.65
CA LEU A 99 -5.80 -11.07 8.27
C LEU A 99 -6.06 -12.29 7.38
N GLU A 100 -7.30 -12.54 6.97
CA GLU A 100 -7.66 -13.63 6.04
C GLU A 100 -6.88 -13.59 4.72
N ALA A 101 -6.61 -12.41 4.18
CA ALA A 101 -5.88 -12.27 2.92
C ALA A 101 -4.38 -12.59 3.04
N ILE A 102 -3.82 -12.51 4.26
CA ILE A 102 -2.38 -12.71 4.52
C ILE A 102 -2.08 -14.01 5.26
N THR A 103 -3.04 -14.59 6.00
CA THR A 103 -2.88 -15.90 6.66
C THR A 103 -2.40 -16.94 5.66
N ASP A 104 -1.48 -17.81 6.08
CA ASP A 104 -0.94 -18.94 5.31
C ASP A 104 -0.20 -18.60 4.01
N ARG A 105 -0.17 -17.33 3.60
CA ARG A 105 0.46 -16.86 2.35
C ARG A 105 1.77 -16.14 2.58
N PHE A 106 1.83 -15.30 3.62
CA PHE A 106 2.99 -14.44 3.88
C PHE A 106 3.46 -14.59 5.32
N GLN A 107 4.78 -14.66 5.51
CA GLN A 107 5.34 -14.45 6.84
C GLN A 107 5.06 -12.99 7.24
N THR A 108 4.38 -12.78 8.36
CA THR A 108 3.91 -11.45 8.77
C THR A 108 4.40 -11.11 10.18
N LEU A 109 4.95 -9.91 10.34
CA LEU A 109 5.23 -9.27 11.62
C LEU A 109 4.23 -8.13 11.84
N ILE A 110 3.55 -8.13 12.98
CA ILE A 110 2.53 -7.13 13.31
C ILE A 110 2.91 -6.46 14.63
N THR A 111 2.89 -5.13 14.65
CA THR A 111 2.94 -4.35 15.90
C THR A 111 1.51 -3.95 16.26
N THR A 112 1.19 -4.05 17.55
CA THR A 112 -0.11 -3.66 18.09
C THR A 112 0.02 -3.33 19.57
N THR A 113 -0.85 -2.45 20.06
CA THR A 113 -1.02 -2.18 21.49
C THR A 113 -2.11 -3.03 22.14
N HIS A 114 -2.95 -3.69 21.34
CA HIS A 114 -4.08 -4.49 21.81
C HIS A 114 -4.21 -5.81 21.02
N LEU A 115 -4.40 -6.91 21.73
CA LEU A 115 -4.61 -8.24 21.13
C LEU A 115 -6.08 -8.54 20.79
N GLY A 116 -7.02 -7.68 21.21
CA GLY A 116 -8.47 -7.94 21.07
C GLY A 116 -8.98 -7.98 19.63
N CYS A 117 -8.17 -7.57 18.65
CA CYS A 117 -8.47 -7.66 17.22
C CYS A 117 -8.17 -9.03 16.61
N PHE A 118 -7.43 -9.90 17.30
CA PHE A 118 -7.11 -11.23 16.82
C PHE A 118 -8.11 -12.23 17.39
N ASP A 119 -8.68 -13.07 16.52
CA ASP A 119 -9.53 -14.16 16.97
C ASP A 119 -8.71 -15.21 17.75
N GLY A 120 -9.42 -16.08 18.48
CA GLY A 120 -8.78 -17.10 19.31
C GLY A 120 -8.00 -18.16 18.54
N GLN A 121 -8.15 -18.23 17.20
CA GLN A 121 -7.45 -19.18 16.35
C GLN A 121 -6.12 -18.61 15.88
N TRP A 122 -6.11 -17.35 15.44
CA TRP A 122 -4.90 -16.59 15.14
C TRP A 122 -3.93 -16.54 16.33
N LEU A 123 -4.45 -16.33 17.55
CA LEU A 123 -3.62 -16.28 18.74
C LEU A 123 -2.94 -17.62 19.08
N GLN A 124 -3.44 -18.75 18.56
CA GLN A 124 -2.82 -20.07 18.76
C GLN A 124 -1.68 -20.32 17.78
N ASP A 125 -1.82 -19.81 16.55
CA ASP A 125 -0.85 -20.02 15.46
C ASP A 125 0.16 -18.87 15.32
N THR A 126 0.16 -17.91 16.25
CA THR A 126 1.07 -16.76 16.25
C THR A 126 2.02 -16.74 17.43
N GLN A 127 3.26 -16.30 17.18
CA GLN A 127 4.22 -16.00 18.22
C GLN A 127 3.99 -14.57 18.74
N ILE A 128 3.58 -14.45 20.00
CA ILE A 128 3.35 -13.15 20.64
C ILE A 128 4.59 -12.74 21.44
N LEU A 129 5.15 -11.59 21.06
CA LEU A 129 6.30 -10.96 21.70
C LEU A 129 5.86 -9.65 22.36
N SER A 130 6.35 -9.41 23.57
CA SER A 130 6.16 -8.15 24.29
C SER A 130 7.41 -7.29 24.17
N VAL A 131 7.22 -5.97 23.96
CA VAL A 131 8.30 -4.99 23.91
C VAL A 131 8.13 -3.99 25.04
N ARG A 132 9.10 -3.93 25.96
CA ARG A 132 9.09 -2.99 27.10
C ARG A 132 10.47 -2.40 27.30
N SER A 133 10.56 -1.07 27.36
CA SER A 133 11.83 -0.35 27.58
C SER A 133 12.95 -0.76 26.61
N GLY A 134 12.60 -1.05 25.36
CA GLY A 134 13.55 -1.51 24.32
C GLY A 134 13.99 -2.97 24.44
N GLN A 135 13.39 -3.76 25.32
CA GLN A 135 13.65 -5.20 25.47
C GLN A 135 12.47 -6.03 24.95
N ILE A 136 12.78 -7.18 24.36
CA ILE A 136 11.80 -8.12 23.79
C ILE A 136 11.76 -9.37 24.67
N SER A 137 10.56 -9.82 25.06
CA SER A 137 10.33 -11.07 25.80
C SER A 137 9.11 -11.82 25.26
N TYR A 138 8.93 -13.10 25.60
CA TYR A 138 7.69 -13.79 25.24
C TYR A 138 6.54 -13.24 26.09
N PHE A 139 5.33 -13.20 25.51
CA PHE A 139 4.16 -12.64 26.17
C PHE A 139 3.79 -13.40 27.47
N TRP A 140 4.06 -14.71 27.51
CA TRP A 140 3.76 -15.60 28.63
C TRP A 140 4.85 -15.64 29.72
N ASP A 141 5.93 -14.87 29.58
CA ASP A 141 7.05 -14.83 30.55
C ASP A 141 6.76 -13.91 31.77
N PHE A 142 5.50 -13.54 32.00
CA PHE A 142 5.06 -12.67 33.11
C PHE A 142 3.88 -13.26 33.88
#